data_AF-A0A850AA26-F1
#
_entry.id   AF-A0A850AA26-F1
#
_cell.length_a   1.000
_cell.length_b   1.000
_cell.length_c   1.000
_cell.angle_alpha   90.00
_cell.angle_beta   90.00
_cell.angle_gamma   90.00
#
_symmetry.space_group_name_H-M   'P 1'
#
loop_
_entity.id
_entity.type
_entity.pdbx_description
1 polymer ?
#
loop_
_entity_poly.entity_id
_entity_poly.type
_entity_poly.pdbx_seq_one_letter_code
_entity_poly.pdbx_strand_id
1 'polypeptide(L)'
;MPCMPTLTLSKWSDAAGRAFDVDADEQGLLDLLARLAALEDRRPEAYLQAVNSHARRTGRHFAKTELVDGYRQLVAAGKLAEDPDLLRRITRKPMRTHSGVAPLTVLTKPFPCPGECIFCPTFASLPKSYVPDEPGSLRALQNAFDPFRQTRSRLAAFQAIGHSAGKIELLILGGTWSAYPREYQTWFVQRCLDALNGVESTSLAQAQQINESAAHRNVGLVIETRPDAISPREVAHLRRLGVTKVQLGLQSLDDRILALNKRGHTAAEMRQAVRLLRGAGFKIVLHWMANLYGDTLESDYADFLRLWSDPAIRPDELKIYPNSLLKETELYRDYYLKGLYQPYAEQDLVALIARCKPHVPPYCRINRIFRDIPSPHIVEGNKKTNLRQLVQQHMAGQGSRCRCLRCREVRRQQVDPRQLRLHILPYDTDVTREFFLSFVTPEDGVAGFLRLALPRSSAVVPIAEVADAAMIREVHVYGPALGVGKQGQGEAQHRGLGRRLVCMAERIARDEGFSRLAVISAIGARAYYRRLGFTLGDLYMTKPIRTISA
;
A
#
# COMPACT_ATOMS: atom_id res chain seq x y z
N MET A 1 -18.62 -42.22 -2.62
CA MET A 1 -19.51 -41.09 -2.97
C MET A 1 -18.76 -40.16 -3.90
N PRO A 2 -19.16 -40.04 -5.17
CA PRO A 2 -18.41 -39.33 -6.20
C PRO A 2 -18.82 -37.85 -6.35
N CYS A 3 -17.86 -37.06 -6.85
CA CYS A 3 -17.95 -35.78 -7.57
C CYS A 3 -18.65 -34.55 -6.97
N MET A 4 -17.85 -33.49 -6.74
CA MET A 4 -18.25 -32.11 -7.07
C MET A 4 -18.46 -31.95 -8.60
N PRO A 5 -19.31 -31.02 -9.03
CA PRO A 5 -18.84 -29.74 -9.58
C PRO A 5 -19.66 -28.53 -9.05
N THR A 6 -19.07 -27.43 -8.58
CA THR A 6 -18.47 -26.28 -9.31
C THR A 6 -19.42 -25.07 -9.39
N LEU A 7 -18.95 -23.93 -8.84
CA LEU A 7 -19.23 -22.51 -9.15
C LEU A 7 -20.69 -22.08 -9.40
N THR A 8 -21.20 -21.09 -8.64
CA THR A 8 -21.44 -19.72 -9.16
C THR A 8 -22.06 -18.75 -8.13
N LEU A 9 -21.69 -17.47 -8.31
CA LEU A 9 -22.45 -16.24 -8.03
C LEU A 9 -22.54 -15.67 -6.59
N SER A 10 -21.77 -14.59 -6.44
CA SER A 10 -22.14 -13.34 -5.76
C SER A 10 -21.82 -13.20 -4.27
N LYS A 11 -20.88 -12.30 -3.97
CA LYS A 11 -20.87 -11.54 -2.69
C LYS A 11 -21.88 -10.42 -2.73
N TRP A 12 -23.10 -10.76 -3.09
CA TRP A 12 -24.26 -9.89 -3.05
C TRP A 12 -25.37 -10.52 -2.22
N SER A 13 -25.04 -11.56 -1.45
CA SER A 13 -26.03 -12.32 -0.71
C SER A 13 -25.75 -12.53 0.77
N ASP A 14 -26.83 -12.68 1.53
CA ASP A 14 -26.82 -13.05 2.94
C ASP A 14 -26.37 -14.51 3.13
N ALA A 15 -26.34 -14.98 4.38
CA ALA A 15 -25.90 -16.35 4.72
C ALA A 15 -26.72 -17.47 4.03
N ALA A 16 -27.84 -17.13 3.37
CA ALA A 16 -28.71 -18.03 2.63
C ALA A 16 -28.61 -17.84 1.09
N GLY A 17 -27.71 -16.99 0.58
CA GLY A 17 -27.48 -16.86 -0.87
C GLY A 17 -28.43 -15.91 -1.61
N ARG A 18 -29.26 -15.10 -0.92
CA ARG A 18 -30.19 -14.15 -1.58
C ARG A 18 -29.49 -12.87 -2.06
N ALA A 19 -29.53 -12.57 -3.36
CA ALA A 19 -29.02 -11.33 -3.94
C ALA A 19 -29.64 -10.07 -3.28
N PHE A 20 -28.92 -8.95 -3.27
CA PHE A 20 -29.49 -7.66 -2.92
C PHE A 20 -30.56 -7.31 -3.95
N ASP A 21 -31.79 -7.16 -3.46
CA ASP A 21 -32.97 -6.86 -4.23
C ASP A 21 -33.66 -5.67 -3.55
N VAL A 22 -33.74 -4.57 -4.28
CA VAL A 22 -34.27 -3.31 -3.75
C VAL A 22 -35.74 -3.44 -3.42
N ASP A 23 -36.51 -4.22 -4.17
CA ASP A 23 -37.94 -4.40 -3.91
C ASP A 23 -38.16 -5.33 -2.70
N ALA A 24 -37.33 -6.36 -2.54
CA ALA A 24 -37.42 -7.26 -1.38
C ALA A 24 -36.98 -6.62 -0.05
N ASP A 25 -36.03 -5.67 -0.10
CA ASP A 25 -35.52 -4.94 1.06
C ASP A 25 -36.04 -3.49 1.16
N GLU A 26 -37.04 -3.12 0.34
CA GLU A 26 -37.49 -1.73 0.10
C GLU A 26 -37.75 -0.97 1.41
N GLN A 27 -38.63 -1.50 2.25
CA GLN A 27 -39.03 -0.83 3.50
C GLN A 27 -37.83 -0.65 4.44
N GLY A 28 -37.01 -1.68 4.62
CA GLY A 28 -35.83 -1.61 5.48
C GLY A 28 -34.76 -0.66 4.96
N LEU A 29 -34.68 -0.50 3.64
CA LEU A 29 -33.80 0.46 2.99
C LEU A 29 -34.33 1.90 3.12
N LEU A 30 -35.63 2.13 2.92
CA LEU A 30 -36.28 3.43 3.13
C LEU A 30 -36.14 3.90 4.59
N ASP A 31 -36.40 3.02 5.55
CA ASP A 31 -36.29 3.33 6.99
C ASP A 31 -34.85 3.74 7.36
N LEU A 32 -33.86 2.98 6.87
CA LEU A 32 -32.45 3.29 7.10
C LEU A 32 -32.03 4.59 6.39
N LEU A 33 -32.46 4.83 5.15
CA LEU A 33 -32.15 6.05 4.42
C LEU A 33 -32.78 7.28 5.09
N ALA A 34 -34.02 7.19 5.57
CA ALA A 34 -34.69 8.24 6.34
C ALA A 34 -33.94 8.54 7.66
N ARG A 35 -33.53 7.50 8.39
CA ARG A 35 -32.73 7.67 9.61
C ARG A 35 -31.36 8.30 9.31
N LEU A 36 -30.73 7.91 8.21
CA LEU A 36 -29.47 8.51 7.76
C LEU A 36 -29.64 9.96 7.30
N ALA A 37 -30.81 10.35 6.79
CA ALA A 37 -31.13 11.74 6.46
C ALA A 37 -31.30 12.57 7.74
N ALA A 38 -32.07 12.06 8.71
CA ALA A 38 -32.42 12.74 9.96
C ALA A 38 -31.27 12.83 10.99
N LEU A 39 -30.19 12.07 10.83
CA LEU A 39 -29.05 12.11 11.76
C LEU A 39 -28.35 13.48 11.75
N GLU A 40 -28.52 14.26 12.81
CA GLU A 40 -27.83 15.54 13.04
C GLU A 40 -26.32 15.36 13.29
N ASP A 41 -25.94 14.31 14.02
CA ASP A 41 -24.54 13.97 14.28
C ASP A 41 -23.86 13.49 13.00
N ARG A 42 -22.86 14.26 12.55
CA ARG A 42 -22.09 14.00 11.32
C ARG A 42 -20.86 13.13 11.57
N ARG A 43 -20.61 12.69 12.81
CA ARG A 43 -19.45 11.84 13.15
C ARG A 43 -19.57 10.42 12.54
N PRO A 44 -18.45 9.78 12.14
CA PRO A 44 -18.45 8.42 11.60
C PRO A 44 -19.09 7.38 12.52
N GLU A 45 -18.97 7.54 13.83
CA GLU A 45 -19.48 6.64 14.85
C GLU A 45 -21.01 6.61 14.87
N ALA A 46 -21.65 7.79 14.81
CA ALA A 46 -23.11 7.91 14.73
C ALA A 46 -23.67 7.31 13.42
N TYR A 47 -22.96 7.48 12.31
CA TYR A 47 -23.29 6.81 11.04
C TYR A 47 -23.22 5.28 11.17
N LEU A 48 -22.13 4.75 11.74
CA LEU A 48 -21.97 3.31 11.93
C LEU A 48 -23.02 2.75 12.89
N GLN A 49 -23.36 3.46 13.96
CA GLN A 49 -24.41 3.07 14.89
C GLN A 49 -25.77 2.99 14.19
N ALA A 50 -26.11 3.97 13.35
CA ALA A 50 -27.36 3.95 12.59
C ALA A 50 -27.42 2.77 11.62
N VAL A 51 -26.35 2.50 10.86
CA VAL A 51 -26.28 1.35 9.95
C VAL A 51 -26.33 0.02 10.70
N ASN A 52 -25.59 -0.10 11.80
CA ASN A 52 -25.56 -1.34 12.61
C ASN A 52 -26.87 -1.57 13.38
N SER A 53 -27.64 -0.53 13.65
CA SER A 53 -28.97 -0.66 14.27
C SER A 53 -30.07 -1.11 13.30
N HIS A 54 -29.77 -1.17 12.00
CA HIS A 54 -30.67 -1.63 10.95
C HIS A 54 -30.08 -2.87 10.28
N ALA A 55 -30.47 -4.05 10.76
CA ALA A 55 -30.24 -5.29 10.05
C ALA A 55 -31.38 -5.51 9.03
N ARG A 56 -31.04 -6.08 7.86
CA ARG A 56 -32.05 -6.63 6.93
C ARG A 56 -32.92 -7.65 7.65
N ARG A 57 -34.04 -8.04 7.04
CA ARG A 57 -34.84 -9.22 7.47
C ARG A 57 -34.00 -10.50 7.60
N THR A 58 -32.82 -10.50 6.98
CA THR A 58 -31.85 -11.58 6.93
C THR A 58 -30.84 -11.58 8.10
N GLY A 59 -30.86 -10.56 8.95
CA GLY A 59 -29.90 -10.36 10.04
C GLY A 59 -28.58 -9.70 9.63
N ARG A 60 -28.35 -9.44 8.33
CA ARG A 60 -27.15 -8.78 7.81
C ARG A 60 -27.37 -7.26 7.64
N HIS A 61 -26.35 -6.44 7.90
CA HIS A 61 -26.40 -5.00 7.60
C HIS A 61 -26.20 -4.70 6.10
N PHE A 62 -26.83 -3.63 5.61
CA PHE A 62 -26.62 -3.12 4.26
C PHE A 62 -25.17 -2.67 4.06
N ALA A 63 -24.51 -3.20 3.02
CA ALA A 63 -23.23 -2.69 2.57
C ALA A 63 -23.41 -1.29 1.97
N LYS A 64 -22.37 -0.46 2.06
CA LYS A 64 -22.45 0.92 1.57
C LYS A 64 -22.74 1.02 0.06
N THR A 65 -22.28 0.06 -0.73
CA THR A 65 -22.61 -0.03 -2.17
C THR A 65 -24.09 -0.34 -2.38
N GLU A 66 -24.67 -1.21 -1.56
CA GLU A 66 -26.11 -1.56 -1.58
C GLU A 66 -26.95 -0.33 -1.18
N LEU A 67 -26.50 0.47 -0.20
CA LEU A 67 -27.15 1.74 0.17
C LEU A 67 -27.17 2.76 -0.98
N VAL A 68 -26.04 2.93 -1.68
CA VAL A 68 -25.95 3.88 -2.80
C VAL A 68 -26.77 3.41 -3.99
N ASP A 69 -26.68 2.12 -4.33
CA ASP A 69 -27.41 1.52 -5.45
C ASP A 69 -28.91 1.54 -5.19
N GLY A 70 -29.33 1.09 -4.01
CA GLY A 70 -30.72 1.13 -3.58
C GLY A 70 -31.29 2.55 -3.52
N TYR A 71 -30.54 3.54 -3.01
CA TYR A 71 -30.96 4.94 -3.08
C TYR A 71 -31.21 5.39 -4.52
N ARG A 72 -30.30 5.08 -5.45
CA ARG A 72 -30.44 5.48 -6.86
C ARG A 72 -31.66 4.82 -7.53
N GLN A 73 -31.89 3.55 -7.25
CA GLN A 73 -33.04 2.81 -7.78
C GLN A 73 -34.36 3.34 -7.20
N LEU A 74 -34.42 3.62 -5.90
CA LEU A 74 -35.61 4.21 -5.26
C LEU A 74 -35.92 5.61 -5.78
N VAL A 75 -34.90 6.44 -6.03
CA VAL A 75 -35.09 7.76 -6.67
C VAL A 75 -35.56 7.61 -8.11
N ALA A 76 -34.94 6.73 -8.90
CA ALA A 76 -35.35 6.47 -10.28
C ALA A 76 -36.78 5.91 -10.39
N ALA A 77 -37.21 5.11 -9.41
CA ALA A 77 -38.56 4.59 -9.30
C ALA A 77 -39.58 5.58 -8.70
N GLY A 78 -39.16 6.80 -8.33
CA GLY A 78 -40.01 7.82 -7.71
C GLY A 78 -40.44 7.51 -6.27
N LYS A 79 -39.87 6.48 -5.65
CA LYS A 79 -40.17 6.03 -4.27
C LYS A 79 -39.43 6.84 -3.20
N LEU A 80 -38.41 7.61 -3.59
CA LEU A 80 -37.65 8.49 -2.71
C LEU A 80 -37.34 9.80 -3.43
N ALA A 81 -37.50 10.94 -2.75
CA ALA A 81 -37.09 12.23 -3.30
C ALA A 81 -35.56 12.32 -3.39
N GLU A 82 -35.06 12.96 -4.44
CA GLU A 82 -33.61 13.18 -4.58
C GLU A 82 -33.11 14.14 -3.48
N ASP A 83 -32.25 13.63 -2.61
CA ASP A 83 -31.53 14.37 -1.58
C ASP A 83 -30.01 14.30 -1.86
N PRO A 84 -29.42 15.36 -2.44
CA PRO A 84 -27.99 15.42 -2.74
C PRO A 84 -27.09 15.28 -1.50
N ASP A 85 -27.55 15.69 -0.31
CA ASP A 85 -26.77 15.64 0.92
C ASP A 85 -26.82 14.24 1.55
N LEU A 86 -27.97 13.56 1.52
CA LEU A 86 -28.06 12.14 1.85
C LEU A 86 -27.21 11.32 0.89
N LEU A 87 -27.31 11.55 -0.43
CA LEU A 87 -26.48 10.86 -1.42
C LEU A 87 -24.99 11.09 -1.13
N ARG A 88 -24.57 12.32 -0.82
CA ARG A 88 -23.18 12.60 -0.41
C ARG A 88 -22.79 11.83 0.86
N ARG A 89 -23.68 11.69 1.84
CA ARG A 89 -23.43 10.96 3.10
C ARG A 89 -23.26 9.46 2.90
N ILE A 90 -24.16 8.83 2.13
CA ILE A 90 -24.13 7.41 1.82
C ILE A 90 -23.11 7.06 0.72
N THR A 91 -22.63 8.05 -0.04
CA THR A 91 -21.55 7.86 -1.02
C THR A 91 -20.18 8.05 -0.37
N ARG A 92 -19.96 9.18 0.32
CA ARG A 92 -18.65 9.50 0.91
C ARG A 92 -18.38 8.57 2.09
N LYS A 93 -17.51 7.59 1.90
CA LYS A 93 -16.68 7.17 3.03
C LYS A 93 -15.85 8.39 3.44
N PRO A 94 -15.55 8.60 4.74
CA PRO A 94 -14.34 9.31 5.08
C PRO A 94 -13.22 8.64 4.27
N MET A 95 -12.70 9.32 3.26
CA MET A 95 -11.61 8.80 2.41
C MET A 95 -10.52 8.22 3.31
N ARG A 96 -10.28 6.90 3.20
CA ARG A 96 -9.05 6.25 3.73
C ARG A 96 -7.83 6.57 2.86
N THR A 97 -8.05 7.07 1.65
CA THR A 97 -7.01 7.43 0.68
C THR A 97 -6.70 8.92 0.84
N HIS A 98 -5.71 9.20 1.68
CA HIS A 98 -5.37 10.55 2.14
C HIS A 98 -4.64 11.41 1.09
N SER A 99 -4.14 10.80 0.01
CA SER A 99 -3.28 11.43 -1.00
C SER A 99 -3.98 11.81 -2.31
N GLY A 100 -5.26 11.47 -2.48
CA GLY A 100 -5.91 11.53 -3.80
C GLY A 100 -5.42 10.47 -4.78
N VAL A 101 -4.65 9.48 -4.30
CA VAL A 101 -4.25 8.27 -5.05
C VAL A 101 -5.05 7.08 -4.51
N ALA A 102 -5.71 6.35 -5.41
CA ALA A 102 -6.49 5.18 -5.06
C ALA A 102 -5.62 3.90 -5.12
N PRO A 103 -5.44 3.18 -4.00
CA PRO A 103 -4.71 1.92 -3.99
C PRO A 103 -5.60 0.82 -4.57
N LEU A 104 -5.22 0.32 -5.73
CA LEU A 104 -5.90 -0.76 -6.44
C LEU A 104 -5.08 -2.04 -6.24
N THR A 105 -5.62 -2.97 -5.45
CA THR A 105 -4.96 -4.26 -5.20
C THR A 105 -5.57 -5.36 -6.05
N VAL A 106 -4.70 -6.08 -6.78
CA VAL A 106 -5.00 -7.30 -7.53
C VAL A 106 -4.12 -8.44 -7.02
N LEU A 107 -4.60 -9.68 -7.12
CA LEU A 107 -3.82 -10.86 -6.75
C LEU A 107 -3.48 -11.68 -7.99
N THR A 108 -2.27 -12.22 -8.03
CA THR A 108 -1.84 -13.21 -9.03
C THR A 108 -2.55 -14.55 -8.84
N LYS A 109 -2.50 -15.41 -9.85
CA LYS A 109 -3.04 -16.78 -9.77
C LYS A 109 -2.25 -17.64 -8.76
N PRO A 110 -2.83 -18.72 -8.22
CA PRO A 110 -2.08 -19.71 -7.44
C PRO A 110 -0.88 -20.22 -8.24
N PHE A 111 0.29 -20.23 -7.61
CA PHE A 111 1.54 -20.71 -8.21
C PHE A 111 2.48 -21.20 -7.11
N PRO A 112 3.32 -22.23 -7.37
CA PRO A 112 4.27 -22.73 -6.39
C PRO A 112 5.18 -21.61 -5.86
N CYS A 113 5.31 -21.55 -4.55
CA CYS A 113 6.28 -20.69 -3.87
C CYS A 113 7.50 -21.54 -3.53
N PRO A 114 8.74 -21.08 -3.76
CA PRO A 114 9.95 -21.81 -3.37
C PRO A 114 10.19 -21.80 -1.85
N GLY A 115 9.17 -21.52 -1.04
CA GLY A 115 9.28 -21.31 0.41
C GLY A 115 8.42 -22.27 1.19
N GLU A 116 9.01 -22.78 2.27
CA GLU A 116 8.42 -23.79 3.14
C GLU A 116 8.02 -23.21 4.50
N CYS A 117 7.80 -21.89 4.56
CA CYS A 117 7.59 -21.15 5.80
C CYS A 117 6.48 -21.78 6.66
N ILE A 118 6.80 -22.11 7.91
CA ILE A 118 5.91 -22.89 8.79
C ILE A 118 4.63 -22.12 9.16
N PHE A 119 4.66 -20.79 9.15
CA PHE A 119 3.54 -19.92 9.50
C PHE A 119 2.70 -19.46 8.29
N CYS A 120 3.11 -19.80 7.05
CA CYS A 120 2.37 -19.37 5.86
C CYS A 120 1.23 -20.36 5.54
N PRO A 121 -0.04 -19.91 5.54
CA PRO A 121 -1.14 -20.79 5.13
C PRO A 121 -1.02 -21.15 3.65
N THR A 122 -1.47 -22.36 3.30
CA THR A 122 -1.53 -22.86 1.93
C THR A 122 -2.94 -23.33 1.62
N PHE A 123 -3.53 -22.76 0.57
CA PHE A 123 -4.79 -23.23 -0.01
C PHE A 123 -4.56 -23.46 -1.51
N ALA A 124 -5.05 -24.58 -2.06
CA ALA A 124 -4.82 -24.92 -3.47
C ALA A 124 -5.34 -23.86 -4.45
N SER A 125 -6.42 -23.17 -4.08
CA SER A 125 -7.08 -22.15 -4.90
C SER A 125 -6.50 -20.74 -4.73
N LEU A 126 -5.45 -20.55 -3.92
CA LEU A 126 -4.90 -19.22 -3.62
C LEU A 126 -3.39 -19.16 -3.73
N PRO A 127 -2.82 -17.97 -3.97
CA PRO A 127 -1.39 -17.75 -3.78
C PRO A 127 -0.96 -18.05 -2.33
N LYS A 128 0.28 -18.51 -2.16
CA LYS A 128 0.87 -18.81 -0.84
C LYS A 128 0.69 -17.63 0.12
N SER A 129 0.36 -17.93 1.38
CA SER A 129 0.09 -16.98 2.47
C SER A 129 -1.28 -16.32 2.46
N TYR A 130 -2.09 -16.44 1.41
CA TYR A 130 -3.42 -15.83 1.33
C TYR A 130 -4.50 -16.78 1.85
N VAL A 131 -5.57 -16.23 2.42
CA VAL A 131 -6.72 -16.97 2.96
C VAL A 131 -7.98 -16.66 2.15
N PRO A 132 -8.91 -17.62 1.96
CA PRO A 132 -10.08 -17.42 1.10
C PRO A 132 -10.91 -16.22 1.48
N ASP A 133 -11.12 -16.00 2.79
CA ASP A 133 -12.11 -15.04 3.27
C ASP A 133 -11.61 -13.60 3.38
N GLU A 134 -10.33 -13.32 3.06
CA GLU A 134 -9.86 -11.94 3.08
C GLU A 134 -10.43 -11.15 1.89
N PRO A 135 -10.75 -9.85 2.06
CA PRO A 135 -11.42 -9.09 1.01
C PRO A 135 -10.67 -9.08 -0.34
N GLY A 136 -9.34 -9.14 -0.32
CA GLY A 136 -8.50 -9.23 -1.52
C GLY A 136 -8.68 -10.55 -2.27
N SER A 137 -8.51 -11.67 -1.58
CA SER A 137 -8.63 -13.03 -2.11
C SER A 137 -10.02 -13.30 -2.66
N LEU A 138 -11.06 -12.92 -1.93
CA LEU A 138 -12.44 -13.09 -2.39
C LEU A 138 -12.69 -12.35 -3.72
N ARG A 139 -12.17 -11.13 -3.88
CA ARG A 139 -12.29 -10.42 -5.17
C ARG A 139 -11.50 -11.10 -6.27
N ALA A 140 -10.31 -11.61 -5.96
CA ALA A 140 -9.49 -12.32 -6.93
C ALA A 140 -10.15 -13.61 -7.42
N LEU A 141 -10.69 -14.42 -6.49
CA LEU A 141 -11.47 -15.63 -6.78
C LEU A 141 -12.69 -15.33 -7.67
N GLN A 142 -13.46 -14.29 -7.33
CA GLN A 142 -14.62 -13.85 -8.14
C GLN A 142 -14.27 -13.46 -9.57
N ASN A 143 -13.05 -12.97 -9.78
CA ASN A 143 -12.55 -12.59 -11.09
C ASN A 143 -11.65 -13.67 -11.70
N ALA A 144 -11.61 -14.88 -11.14
CA ALA A 144 -10.76 -15.99 -11.57
C ALA A 144 -9.27 -15.62 -11.74
N PHE A 145 -8.78 -14.71 -10.90
CA PHE A 145 -7.43 -14.14 -10.96
C PHE A 145 -7.08 -13.45 -12.28
N ASP A 146 -8.07 -13.11 -13.11
CA ASP A 146 -7.85 -12.34 -14.33
C ASP A 146 -7.47 -10.89 -13.99
N PRO A 147 -6.29 -10.40 -14.43
CA PRO A 147 -5.80 -9.07 -14.11
C PRO A 147 -6.70 -7.93 -14.61
N PHE A 148 -7.29 -8.08 -15.80
CA PHE A 148 -8.15 -7.08 -16.40
C PHE A 148 -9.47 -6.97 -15.62
N ARG A 149 -10.14 -8.11 -15.37
CA ARG A 149 -11.41 -8.18 -14.64
C ARG A 149 -11.26 -7.69 -13.20
N GLN A 150 -10.20 -8.10 -12.49
CA GLN A 150 -9.90 -7.60 -11.15
C GLN A 150 -9.74 -6.07 -11.13
N THR A 151 -9.00 -5.52 -12.10
CA THR A 151 -8.75 -4.08 -12.20
C THR A 151 -10.03 -3.32 -12.52
N ARG A 152 -10.78 -3.75 -13.54
CA ARG A 152 -12.08 -3.16 -13.93
C ARG A 152 -13.10 -3.19 -12.80
N SER A 153 -13.28 -4.35 -12.17
CA SER A 153 -14.21 -4.52 -11.03
C SER A 153 -13.85 -3.55 -9.90
N ARG A 154 -12.55 -3.37 -9.63
CA ARG A 154 -12.10 -2.46 -8.57
C ARG A 154 -12.27 -0.98 -8.94
N LEU A 155 -12.06 -0.60 -10.20
CA LEU A 155 -12.36 0.75 -10.68
C LEU A 155 -13.85 1.08 -10.56
N ALA A 156 -14.72 0.17 -11.00
CA ALA A 156 -16.17 0.33 -10.89
C ALA A 156 -16.59 0.51 -9.43
N ALA A 157 -16.00 -0.27 -8.51
CA ALA A 157 -16.25 -0.13 -7.08
C ALA A 157 -15.81 1.24 -6.52
N PHE A 158 -14.75 1.87 -7.05
CA PHE A 158 -14.36 3.23 -6.66
C PHE A 158 -15.35 4.28 -7.17
N GLN A 159 -15.81 4.14 -8.41
CA GLN A 159 -16.79 5.05 -9.01
C GLN A 159 -18.14 4.99 -8.30
N ALA A 160 -18.60 3.77 -7.96
CA ALA A 160 -19.85 3.56 -7.24
C ALA A 160 -19.90 4.29 -5.88
N ILE A 161 -18.76 4.39 -5.18
CA ILE A 161 -18.65 5.09 -3.90
C ILE A 161 -18.17 6.54 -4.03
N GLY A 162 -18.14 7.10 -5.25
CA GLY A 162 -17.75 8.49 -5.52
C GLY A 162 -16.28 8.81 -5.20
N HIS A 163 -15.39 7.82 -5.22
CA HIS A 163 -13.95 8.03 -5.02
C HIS A 163 -13.28 8.41 -6.34
N SER A 164 -12.42 9.44 -6.32
CA SER A 164 -11.65 9.83 -7.50
C SER A 164 -10.64 8.74 -7.88
N ALA A 165 -10.87 8.06 -9.00
CA ALA A 165 -9.98 7.01 -9.53
C ALA A 165 -8.98 7.54 -10.57
N GLY A 166 -8.74 8.87 -10.65
CA GLY A 166 -7.87 9.46 -11.68
C GLY A 166 -6.37 9.18 -11.51
N LYS A 167 -5.95 8.81 -10.29
CA LYS A 167 -4.59 8.40 -9.95
C LYS A 167 -4.65 7.08 -9.20
N ILE A 168 -4.02 6.05 -9.75
CA ILE A 168 -4.01 4.69 -9.21
C ILE A 168 -2.60 4.32 -8.75
N GLU A 169 -2.46 3.84 -7.53
CA GLU A 169 -1.30 3.02 -7.14
C GLU A 169 -1.75 1.56 -7.30
N LEU A 170 -1.16 0.84 -8.25
CA LEU A 170 -1.46 -0.56 -8.52
C LEU A 170 -0.57 -1.44 -7.62
N LEU A 171 -1.18 -2.27 -6.80
CA LEU A 171 -0.52 -3.25 -5.94
C LEU A 171 -0.81 -4.63 -6.48
N ILE A 172 0.21 -5.28 -7.04
CA ILE A 172 0.16 -6.68 -7.45
C ILE A 172 0.72 -7.50 -6.31
N LEU A 173 -0.18 -8.24 -5.66
CA LEU A 173 0.11 -9.05 -4.48
C LEU A 173 -0.13 -10.54 -4.80
N GLY A 174 0.26 -11.43 -3.90
CA GLY A 174 0.16 -12.88 -4.03
C GLY A 174 1.40 -13.60 -3.47
N GLY A 175 1.82 -14.65 -4.16
CA GLY A 175 3.00 -15.43 -3.79
C GLY A 175 4.31 -14.69 -4.07
N THR A 176 5.32 -15.42 -4.52
CA THR A 176 6.59 -14.82 -4.90
C THR A 176 6.52 -14.32 -6.35
N TRP A 177 6.32 -13.01 -6.59
CA TRP A 177 6.21 -12.45 -7.95
C TRP A 177 7.30 -12.95 -8.90
N SER A 178 8.54 -12.95 -8.44
CA SER A 178 9.71 -13.34 -9.22
C SER A 178 9.80 -14.84 -9.53
N ALA A 179 8.94 -15.68 -8.94
CA ALA A 179 8.84 -17.10 -9.27
C ALA A 179 7.95 -17.37 -10.50
N TYR A 180 7.06 -16.44 -10.88
CA TYR A 180 6.18 -16.61 -12.03
C TYR A 180 6.96 -16.50 -13.35
N PRO A 181 6.55 -17.19 -14.43
CA PRO A 181 7.16 -17.01 -15.75
C PRO A 181 7.12 -15.56 -16.24
N ARG A 182 8.16 -15.12 -16.97
CA ARG A 182 8.30 -13.74 -17.49
C ARG A 182 7.14 -13.30 -18.37
N GLU A 183 6.63 -14.21 -19.19
CA GLU A 183 5.48 -13.97 -20.07
C GLU A 183 4.23 -13.69 -19.25
N TYR A 184 3.99 -14.47 -18.19
CA TYR A 184 2.87 -14.25 -17.28
C TYR A 184 3.00 -12.89 -16.58
N GLN A 185 4.18 -12.55 -16.06
CA GLN A 185 4.44 -11.26 -15.42
C GLN A 185 4.13 -10.08 -16.37
N THR A 186 4.65 -10.15 -17.60
CA THR A 186 4.45 -9.13 -18.64
C THR A 186 2.98 -9.00 -19.03
N TRP A 187 2.33 -10.12 -19.35
CA TRP A 187 0.90 -10.18 -19.67
C TRP A 187 0.06 -9.61 -18.52
N PHE A 188 0.36 -9.98 -17.28
CA PHE A 188 -0.44 -9.56 -16.12
C PHE A 188 -0.42 -8.04 -15.94
N VAL A 189 0.76 -7.43 -16.03
CA VAL A 189 0.91 -5.96 -15.96
C VAL A 189 0.22 -5.29 -17.15
N GLN A 190 0.40 -5.81 -18.37
CA GLN A 190 -0.25 -5.28 -19.56
C GLN A 190 -1.77 -5.25 -19.41
N ARG A 191 -2.38 -6.36 -19.00
CA ARG A 191 -3.84 -6.47 -18.82
C ARG A 191 -4.38 -5.58 -17.70
N CYS A 192 -3.62 -5.36 -16.63
CA CYS A 192 -3.96 -4.35 -15.63
C CYS A 192 -3.96 -2.94 -16.24
N LEU A 193 -2.94 -2.59 -17.05
CA LEU A 193 -2.88 -1.30 -17.72
C LEU A 193 -4.01 -1.14 -18.75
N ASP A 194 -4.32 -2.16 -19.54
CA ASP A 194 -5.45 -2.15 -20.48
C ASP A 194 -6.77 -1.84 -19.77
N ALA A 195 -7.00 -2.42 -18.59
CA ALA A 195 -8.18 -2.12 -17.79
C ALA A 195 -8.22 -0.67 -17.28
N LEU A 196 -7.07 -0.07 -16.96
CA LEU A 196 -6.96 1.35 -16.61
C LEU A 196 -7.15 2.26 -17.84
N ASN A 197 -6.65 1.83 -18.99
CA ASN A 197 -6.70 2.57 -20.25
C ASN A 197 -8.10 2.53 -20.88
N GLY A 198 -8.87 1.46 -20.63
CA GLY A 198 -10.17 1.21 -21.26
C GLY A 198 -10.07 0.68 -22.68
N VAL A 199 -8.86 0.37 -23.16
CA VAL A 199 -8.56 -0.17 -24.49
C VAL A 199 -7.53 -1.28 -24.36
N GLU A 200 -7.60 -2.25 -25.27
CA GLU A 200 -6.64 -3.34 -25.35
C GLU A 200 -5.38 -2.90 -26.11
N SER A 201 -4.23 -3.40 -25.69
CA SER A 201 -2.93 -3.12 -26.31
C SER A 201 -2.33 -4.39 -26.90
N THR A 202 -1.50 -4.24 -27.94
CA THR A 202 -0.76 -5.33 -28.58
C THR A 202 0.51 -5.70 -27.81
N SER A 203 1.00 -4.82 -26.94
CA SER A 203 2.19 -5.05 -26.12
C SER A 203 2.15 -4.23 -24.83
N LEU A 204 2.93 -4.67 -23.83
CA LEU A 204 3.14 -3.92 -22.60
C LEU A 204 3.63 -2.49 -22.85
N ALA A 205 4.56 -2.29 -23.81
CA ALA A 205 5.08 -0.96 -24.13
C ALA A 205 3.97 -0.01 -24.62
N GLN A 206 3.09 -0.50 -25.50
CA GLN A 206 1.93 0.27 -25.95
C GLN A 206 0.96 0.55 -24.79
N ALA A 207 0.69 -0.44 -23.93
CA ALA A 207 -0.16 -0.26 -22.74
C ALA A 207 0.37 0.85 -21.82
N GLN A 208 1.70 0.87 -21.60
CA GLN A 208 2.38 1.89 -20.81
C GLN A 208 2.27 3.26 -21.47
N GLN A 209 2.52 3.38 -22.78
CA GLN A 209 2.42 4.63 -23.52
C GLN A 209 1.02 5.24 -23.43
N ILE A 210 -0.03 4.44 -23.65
CA ILE A 210 -1.43 4.89 -23.53
C ILE A 210 -1.72 5.37 -22.09
N ASN A 211 -1.19 4.67 -21.08
CA ASN A 211 -1.47 4.98 -19.68
C ASN A 211 -0.86 6.32 -19.21
N GLU A 212 0.13 6.88 -19.91
CA GLU A 212 0.74 8.16 -19.54
C GLU A 212 -0.27 9.32 -19.55
N SER A 213 -1.30 9.24 -20.40
CA SER A 213 -2.37 10.24 -20.56
C SER A 213 -3.78 9.69 -20.32
N ALA A 214 -3.92 8.43 -19.90
CA ALA A 214 -5.22 7.82 -19.63
C ALA A 214 -6.00 8.54 -18.51
N ALA A 215 -7.32 8.34 -18.46
CA ALA A 215 -8.16 8.87 -17.38
C ALA A 215 -7.78 8.28 -16.01
N HIS A 216 -7.46 6.98 -15.97
CA HIS A 216 -6.97 6.28 -14.78
C HIS A 216 -5.47 6.05 -14.88
N ARG A 217 -4.68 7.00 -14.40
CA ARG A 217 -3.21 6.93 -14.51
C ARG A 217 -2.59 6.05 -13.44
N ASN A 218 -1.73 5.11 -13.82
CA ASN A 218 -0.90 4.38 -12.90
C ASN A 218 0.26 5.26 -12.41
N VAL A 219 0.10 5.84 -11.22
CA VAL A 219 1.08 6.72 -10.57
C VAL A 219 1.99 5.98 -9.58
N GLY A 220 1.91 4.65 -9.54
CA GLY A 220 2.81 3.82 -8.74
C GLY A 220 2.47 2.35 -8.94
N LEU A 221 3.46 1.56 -9.33
CA LEU A 221 3.33 0.10 -9.40
C LEU A 221 4.15 -0.55 -8.29
N VAL A 222 3.48 -1.40 -7.52
CA VAL A 222 4.03 -2.11 -6.37
C VAL A 222 3.91 -3.61 -6.60
N ILE A 223 5.01 -4.33 -6.37
CA ILE A 223 5.06 -5.79 -6.36
C ILE A 223 5.59 -6.28 -5.02
N GLU A 224 5.26 -7.52 -4.66
CA GLU A 224 5.89 -8.21 -3.54
C GLU A 224 6.63 -9.46 -3.99
N THR A 225 7.79 -9.69 -3.42
CA THR A 225 8.64 -10.83 -3.75
C THR A 225 9.53 -11.20 -2.56
N ARG A 226 10.32 -12.26 -2.72
CA ARG A 226 11.28 -12.67 -1.71
C ARG A 226 12.66 -12.04 -1.96
N PRO A 227 13.47 -11.83 -0.90
CA PRO A 227 14.79 -11.22 -1.06
C PRO A 227 15.74 -12.04 -1.93
N ASP A 228 15.74 -13.37 -1.77
CA ASP A 228 16.54 -14.34 -2.53
C ASP A 228 16.24 -14.37 -4.03
N ALA A 229 15.12 -13.79 -4.47
CA ALA A 229 14.77 -13.68 -5.88
C ALA A 229 15.27 -12.38 -6.54
N ILE A 230 15.88 -11.46 -5.79
CA ILE A 230 16.38 -10.19 -6.32
C ILE A 230 17.81 -10.34 -6.83
N SER A 231 17.96 -10.23 -8.15
CA SER A 231 19.23 -10.15 -8.86
C SER A 231 19.29 -8.89 -9.73
N PRO A 232 20.46 -8.47 -10.25
CA PRO A 232 20.54 -7.34 -11.20
C PRO A 232 19.59 -7.50 -12.40
N ARG A 233 19.47 -8.74 -12.93
CA ARG A 233 18.54 -9.06 -14.03
C ARG A 233 17.08 -8.90 -13.60
N GLU A 234 16.73 -9.31 -12.39
CA GLU A 234 15.39 -9.12 -11.84
C GLU A 234 15.07 -7.64 -11.68
N VAL A 235 15.98 -6.85 -11.11
CA VAL A 235 15.82 -5.40 -10.92
C VAL A 235 15.54 -4.70 -12.24
N ALA A 236 16.32 -5.01 -13.29
CA ALA A 236 16.08 -4.48 -14.64
C ALA A 236 14.71 -4.91 -15.20
N HIS A 237 14.30 -6.18 -14.98
CA HIS A 237 13.01 -6.66 -15.43
C HIS A 237 11.84 -5.95 -14.71
N LEU A 238 11.88 -5.85 -13.38
CA LEU A 238 10.89 -5.11 -12.59
C LEU A 238 10.76 -3.66 -13.09
N ARG A 239 11.89 -3.03 -13.42
CA ARG A 239 11.86 -1.67 -13.95
C ARG A 239 11.20 -1.58 -15.33
N ARG A 240 11.47 -2.53 -16.24
CA ARG A 240 10.79 -2.62 -17.56
C ARG A 240 9.27 -2.77 -17.43
N LEU A 241 8.80 -3.51 -16.41
CA LEU A 241 7.37 -3.63 -16.11
C LEU A 241 6.74 -2.29 -15.64
N GLY A 242 7.56 -1.31 -15.25
CA GLY A 242 7.10 -0.03 -14.71
C GLY A 242 7.03 0.00 -13.19
N VAL A 243 7.56 -1.01 -12.49
CA VAL A 243 7.57 -1.09 -11.03
C VAL A 243 8.37 0.09 -10.46
N THR A 244 7.87 0.65 -9.35
CA THR A 244 8.50 1.78 -8.64
C THR A 244 8.70 1.50 -7.14
N LYS A 245 8.07 0.44 -6.63
CA LYS A 245 8.12 0.04 -5.22
C LYS A 245 8.15 -1.47 -5.13
N VAL A 246 9.04 -2.01 -4.31
CA VAL A 246 9.15 -3.44 -4.06
C VAL A 246 8.94 -3.70 -2.59
N GLN A 247 8.12 -4.71 -2.29
CA GLN A 247 7.93 -5.19 -0.94
C GLN A 247 8.65 -6.53 -0.76
N LEU A 248 9.51 -6.62 0.26
CA LEU A 248 10.27 -7.82 0.56
C LEU A 248 9.83 -8.41 1.90
N GLY A 249 9.58 -9.71 1.90
CA GLY A 249 9.29 -10.47 3.11
C GLY A 249 10.56 -10.74 3.93
N LEU A 250 11.01 -9.75 4.72
CA LEU A 250 12.14 -9.85 5.66
C LEU A 250 11.89 -10.90 6.75
N GLN A 251 10.77 -10.69 7.43
CA GLN A 251 10.33 -11.35 8.66
C GLN A 251 11.25 -11.03 9.86
N SER A 252 12.52 -11.45 9.83
CA SER A 252 13.52 -11.20 10.89
C SER A 252 14.90 -10.93 10.27
N LEU A 253 15.80 -10.25 10.99
CA LEU A 253 17.23 -10.14 10.65
C LEU A 253 18.10 -11.17 11.41
N ASP A 254 17.50 -12.04 12.23
CA ASP A 254 18.18 -13.16 12.90
C ASP A 254 18.10 -14.43 12.03
N ASP A 255 19.24 -14.87 11.49
CA ASP A 255 19.33 -16.07 10.65
C ASP A 255 18.90 -17.34 11.38
N ARG A 256 19.04 -17.42 12.71
CA ARG A 256 18.52 -18.53 13.51
C ARG A 256 16.99 -18.57 13.46
N ILE A 257 16.33 -17.42 13.64
CA ILE A 257 14.87 -17.31 13.55
C ILE A 257 14.39 -17.64 12.14
N LEU A 258 15.06 -17.12 11.11
CA LEU A 258 14.73 -17.41 9.72
C LEU A 258 14.83 -18.91 9.40
N ALA A 259 15.87 -19.59 9.89
CA ALA A 259 16.07 -21.02 9.72
C ALA A 259 15.00 -21.85 10.47
N LEU A 260 14.75 -21.54 11.76
CA LEU A 260 13.72 -22.21 12.56
C LEU A 260 12.33 -22.14 11.92
N ASN A 261 12.03 -21.01 11.27
CA ASN A 261 10.75 -20.80 10.61
C ASN A 261 10.72 -21.23 9.13
N LYS A 262 11.78 -21.91 8.65
CA LYS A 262 11.94 -22.41 7.27
C LYS A 262 11.73 -21.34 6.20
N ARG A 263 12.25 -20.13 6.43
CA ARG A 263 11.98 -18.99 5.56
C ARG A 263 12.63 -19.13 4.19
N GLY A 264 13.81 -19.77 4.12
CA GLY A 264 14.54 -20.06 2.89
C GLY A 264 15.34 -18.88 2.32
N HIS A 265 15.61 -17.85 3.14
CA HIS A 265 16.57 -16.79 2.84
C HIS A 265 17.30 -16.37 4.12
N THR A 266 18.41 -15.65 3.99
CA THR A 266 19.25 -15.10 5.07
C THR A 266 19.17 -13.57 5.15
N ALA A 267 19.61 -13.01 6.28
CA ALA A 267 19.79 -11.58 6.45
C ALA A 267 20.80 -11.02 5.42
N ALA A 268 21.81 -11.80 5.02
CA ALA A 268 22.77 -11.38 3.99
C ALA A 268 22.12 -11.22 2.61
N GLU A 269 21.26 -12.17 2.20
CA GLU A 269 20.49 -12.06 0.95
C GLU A 269 19.52 -10.88 0.99
N MET A 270 18.92 -10.61 2.17
CA MET A 270 18.13 -9.39 2.34
C MET A 270 18.94 -8.12 2.11
N ARG A 271 20.11 -7.98 2.75
CA ARG A 271 20.98 -6.82 2.54
C ARG A 271 21.32 -6.66 1.07
N GLN A 272 21.65 -7.74 0.38
CA GLN A 272 21.95 -7.70 -1.05
C GLN A 272 20.74 -7.25 -1.89
N ALA A 273 19.55 -7.76 -1.61
CA ALA A 273 18.33 -7.36 -2.28
C ALA A 273 18.03 -5.85 -2.08
N VAL A 274 18.19 -5.35 -0.85
CA VAL A 274 18.00 -3.92 -0.53
C VAL A 274 19.02 -3.05 -1.26
N ARG A 275 20.29 -3.44 -1.31
CA ARG A 275 21.36 -2.73 -2.04
C ARG A 275 21.01 -2.58 -3.52
N LEU A 276 20.65 -3.68 -4.18
CA LEU A 276 20.30 -3.70 -5.60
C LEU A 276 19.08 -2.83 -5.90
N LEU A 277 18.02 -2.96 -5.11
CA LEU A 277 16.80 -2.16 -5.28
C LEU A 277 17.05 -0.67 -5.04
N ARG A 278 17.83 -0.34 -4.00
CA ARG A 278 18.15 1.05 -3.64
C ARG A 278 19.03 1.71 -4.70
N GLY A 279 20.07 1.02 -5.17
CA GLY A 279 20.92 1.49 -6.27
C GLY A 279 20.14 1.77 -7.55
N ALA A 280 19.08 0.98 -7.83
CA ALA A 280 18.17 1.23 -8.95
C ALA A 280 17.04 2.23 -8.65
N GLY A 281 17.04 2.85 -7.46
CA GLY A 281 16.10 3.90 -7.08
C GLY A 281 14.74 3.44 -6.55
N PHE A 282 14.49 2.13 -6.42
CA PHE A 282 13.18 1.64 -5.94
C PHE A 282 12.86 2.11 -4.53
N LYS A 283 11.57 2.36 -4.26
CA LYS A 283 11.05 2.45 -2.89
C LYS A 283 10.99 1.05 -2.29
N ILE A 284 11.47 0.91 -1.05
CA ILE A 284 11.65 -0.40 -0.40
C ILE A 284 10.71 -0.50 0.80
N VAL A 285 9.84 -1.50 0.76
CA VAL A 285 8.97 -1.87 1.87
C VAL A 285 9.45 -3.18 2.46
N LEU A 286 9.73 -3.24 3.75
CA LEU A 286 10.02 -4.50 4.42
C LEU A 286 8.82 -4.98 5.23
N HIS A 287 8.56 -6.28 5.19
CA HIS A 287 7.60 -6.93 6.08
C HIS A 287 8.39 -7.50 7.24
N TRP A 288 8.24 -6.94 8.43
CA TRP A 288 8.88 -7.42 9.65
C TRP A 288 7.82 -8.07 10.54
N MET A 289 8.15 -9.22 11.12
CA MET A 289 7.24 -10.03 11.91
C MET A 289 7.81 -10.22 13.31
N ALA A 290 7.02 -9.86 14.32
CA ALA A 290 7.25 -10.27 15.70
C ALA A 290 6.58 -11.61 15.99
N ASN A 291 6.91 -12.23 17.13
CA ASN A 291 6.22 -13.42 17.63
C ASN A 291 6.40 -14.65 16.70
N LEU A 292 7.54 -14.78 16.03
CA LEU A 292 7.86 -15.98 15.25
C LEU A 292 8.29 -17.12 16.19
N TYR A 293 8.33 -18.35 15.67
CA TYR A 293 8.81 -19.48 16.47
C TYR A 293 10.29 -19.29 16.83
N GLY A 294 10.60 -19.35 18.13
CA GLY A 294 11.94 -19.14 18.67
C GLY A 294 12.28 -17.69 19.05
N ASP A 295 11.36 -16.75 18.86
CA ASP A 295 11.49 -15.35 19.32
C ASP A 295 11.03 -15.14 20.77
N THR A 296 11.51 -14.05 21.35
CA THR A 296 11.13 -13.50 22.64
C THR A 296 10.83 -12.01 22.47
N LEU A 297 10.12 -11.40 23.43
CA LEU A 297 9.84 -9.96 23.39
C LEU A 297 11.12 -9.10 23.27
N GLU A 298 12.19 -9.49 23.97
CA GLU A 298 13.47 -8.78 23.89
C GLU A 298 14.23 -9.04 22.58
N SER A 299 14.21 -10.27 22.05
CA SER A 299 14.82 -10.54 20.74
C SER A 299 14.10 -9.81 19.62
N ASP A 300 12.76 -9.77 19.63
CA ASP A 300 11.96 -8.99 18.69
C ASP A 300 12.27 -7.50 18.78
N TYR A 301 12.40 -6.95 20.00
CA TYR A 301 12.77 -5.55 20.17
C TYR A 301 14.18 -5.26 19.64
N ALA A 302 15.16 -6.09 19.97
CA ALA A 302 16.52 -5.95 19.47
C ALA A 302 16.59 -6.07 17.93
N ASP A 303 15.87 -7.02 17.34
CA ASP A 303 15.79 -7.21 15.90
C ASP A 303 15.13 -6.00 15.20
N PHE A 304 14.08 -5.43 15.80
CA PHE A 304 13.46 -4.21 15.30
C PHE A 304 14.44 -3.02 15.27
N LEU A 305 15.29 -2.86 16.30
CA LEU A 305 16.29 -1.80 16.32
C LEU A 305 17.33 -1.96 15.19
N ARG A 306 17.66 -3.20 14.82
CA ARG A 306 18.59 -3.50 13.71
C ARG A 306 18.11 -2.99 12.36
N LEU A 307 16.80 -2.82 12.16
CA LEU A 307 16.25 -2.20 10.93
C LEU A 307 16.83 -0.81 10.66
N TRP A 308 17.23 -0.10 11.70
CA TRP A 308 17.71 1.28 11.64
C TRP A 308 19.22 1.40 11.86
N SER A 309 19.79 0.56 12.73
CA SER A 309 21.23 0.57 12.99
C SER A 309 22.04 -0.06 11.85
N ASP A 310 21.47 -1.03 11.11
CA ASP A 310 22.13 -1.64 9.96
C ASP A 310 21.97 -0.75 8.70
N PRO A 311 23.04 -0.12 8.18
CA PRO A 311 22.97 0.77 7.03
C PRO A 311 22.56 0.06 5.74
N ALA A 312 22.67 -1.27 5.66
CA ALA A 312 22.27 -2.07 4.51
C ALA A 312 20.75 -2.34 4.45
N ILE A 313 19.99 -1.95 5.48
CA ILE A 313 18.55 -2.26 5.61
C ILE A 313 17.71 -0.98 5.47
N ARG A 314 17.68 -0.11 6.50
CA ARG A 314 17.04 1.23 6.54
C ARG A 314 15.86 1.44 5.56
N PRO A 315 14.73 0.74 5.71
CA PRO A 315 13.66 0.73 4.71
C PRO A 315 12.87 2.05 4.64
N ASP A 316 12.33 2.38 3.46
CA ASP A 316 11.48 3.56 3.28
C ASP A 316 10.11 3.38 3.92
N GLU A 317 9.58 2.16 3.89
CA GLU A 317 8.32 1.80 4.49
C GLU A 317 8.43 0.45 5.23
N LEU A 318 7.63 0.30 6.28
CA LEU A 318 7.58 -0.91 7.08
C LEU A 318 6.14 -1.42 7.21
N LYS A 319 5.97 -2.73 7.08
CA LYS A 319 4.75 -3.45 7.49
C LYS A 319 5.12 -4.31 8.68
N ILE A 320 4.55 -3.98 9.84
CA ILE A 320 4.70 -4.77 11.06
C ILE A 320 3.55 -5.79 11.05
N TYR A 321 3.88 -7.07 11.00
CA TYR A 321 2.94 -8.18 10.97
C TYR A 321 3.28 -9.17 12.09
N PRO A 322 2.77 -8.95 13.31
CA PRO A 322 2.88 -9.97 14.34
C PRO A 322 2.30 -11.28 13.83
N ASN A 323 3.02 -12.37 14.09
CA ASN A 323 2.61 -13.68 13.64
C ASN A 323 1.21 -14.02 14.15
N SER A 324 0.33 -14.40 13.22
CA SER A 324 -1.06 -14.78 13.51
C SER A 324 -1.17 -16.29 13.34
N LEU A 325 -1.51 -17.02 14.41
CA LEU A 325 -1.55 -18.48 14.37
C LEU A 325 -2.79 -18.98 13.62
N LEU A 326 -2.61 -19.62 12.46
CA LEU A 326 -3.69 -20.12 11.61
C LEU A 326 -3.73 -21.65 11.59
N LYS A 327 -4.94 -22.23 11.59
CA LYS A 327 -5.15 -23.70 11.68
C LYS A 327 -4.49 -24.48 10.54
N GLU A 328 -4.39 -23.85 9.37
CA GLU A 328 -3.90 -24.46 8.14
C GLU A 328 -2.36 -24.50 8.06
N THR A 329 -1.67 -23.96 9.06
CA THR A 329 -0.20 -23.82 9.05
C THR A 329 0.49 -25.00 9.74
N GLU A 330 1.74 -25.26 9.33
CA GLU A 330 2.62 -26.21 10.02
C GLU A 330 2.87 -25.75 11.47
N LEU A 331 3.04 -24.43 11.68
CA LEU A 331 3.20 -23.84 13.00
C LEU A 331 2.07 -24.24 13.97
N TYR A 332 0.82 -24.26 13.49
CA TYR A 332 -0.30 -24.71 14.31
C TYR A 332 -0.24 -26.22 14.61
N ARG A 333 -0.14 -27.05 13.57
CA ARG A 333 -0.26 -28.52 13.71
C ARG A 333 0.93 -29.14 14.45
N ASP A 334 2.14 -28.68 14.13
CA ASP A 334 3.37 -29.36 14.52
C ASP A 334 4.10 -28.70 15.69
N TYR A 335 3.78 -27.45 16.03
CA TYR A 335 4.41 -26.73 17.12
C TYR A 335 3.41 -26.36 18.21
N TYR A 336 2.34 -25.64 17.87
CA TYR A 336 1.36 -25.19 18.85
C TYR A 336 0.61 -26.35 19.53
N LEU A 337 0.04 -27.29 18.77
CA LEU A 337 -0.69 -28.43 19.34
C LEU A 337 0.19 -29.36 20.20
N LYS A 338 1.52 -29.32 20.00
CA LYS A 338 2.51 -30.07 20.80
C LYS A 338 3.08 -29.26 21.96
N GLY A 339 2.59 -28.04 22.19
CA GLY A 339 3.07 -27.15 23.26
C GLY A 339 4.43 -26.51 23.02
N LEU A 340 5.00 -26.61 21.81
CA LEU A 340 6.34 -26.10 21.45
C LEU A 340 6.33 -24.60 21.12
N TYR A 341 5.17 -24.04 20.77
CA TYR A 341 5.00 -22.63 20.46
C TYR A 341 3.78 -22.06 21.17
N GLN A 342 3.95 -20.94 21.85
CA GLN A 342 2.87 -20.17 22.47
C GLN A 342 2.93 -18.73 21.93
N PRO A 343 1.85 -18.24 21.28
CA PRO A 343 1.79 -16.83 20.86
C PRO A 343 1.86 -15.89 22.07
N TYR A 344 2.45 -14.71 21.89
CA TYR A 344 2.38 -13.66 22.91
C TYR A 344 0.94 -13.27 23.28
N ALA A 345 0.76 -12.88 24.54
CA ALA A 345 -0.46 -12.21 24.95
C ALA A 345 -0.62 -10.85 24.24
N GLU A 346 -1.87 -10.41 24.04
CA GLU A 346 -2.18 -9.15 23.33
C GLU A 346 -1.50 -7.94 23.99
N GLN A 347 -1.50 -7.89 25.32
CA GLN A 347 -0.90 -6.81 26.10
C GLN A 347 0.62 -6.70 25.89
N ASP A 348 1.31 -7.84 25.83
CA ASP A 348 2.77 -7.89 25.62
C ASP A 348 3.11 -7.47 24.20
N LEU A 349 2.32 -7.91 23.23
CA LEU A 349 2.49 -7.49 21.84
C LEU A 349 2.23 -5.98 21.67
N VAL A 350 1.22 -5.43 22.35
CA VAL A 350 0.94 -3.99 22.36
C VAL A 350 2.11 -3.22 22.97
N ALA A 351 2.64 -3.68 24.11
CA ALA A 351 3.77 -3.07 24.79
C ALA A 351 5.05 -3.12 23.93
N LEU A 352 5.36 -4.26 23.32
CA LEU A 352 6.49 -4.42 22.39
C LEU A 352 6.41 -3.43 21.24
N ILE A 353 5.29 -3.38 20.51
CA ILE A 353 5.15 -2.48 19.37
C ILE A 353 5.18 -1.01 19.82
N ALA A 354 4.61 -0.68 20.98
CA ALA A 354 4.68 0.65 21.56
C ALA A 354 6.12 1.06 21.91
N ARG A 355 6.94 0.12 22.40
CA ARG A 355 8.38 0.30 22.65
C ARG A 355 9.18 0.47 21.35
N CYS A 356 8.84 -0.25 20.29
CA CYS A 356 9.51 -0.16 18.98
C CYS A 356 9.27 1.19 18.27
N LYS A 357 8.02 1.68 18.27
CA LYS A 357 7.61 2.79 17.40
C LYS A 357 8.36 4.13 17.56
N PRO A 358 8.79 4.55 18.76
CA PRO A 358 9.61 5.75 18.95
C PRO A 358 10.93 5.72 18.19
N HIS A 359 11.49 4.53 17.93
CA HIS A 359 12.77 4.38 17.21
C HIS A 359 12.63 4.49 15.69
N VAL A 360 11.41 4.52 15.16
CA VAL A 360 11.20 4.59 13.71
C VAL A 360 11.61 5.98 13.20
N PRO A 361 12.58 6.06 12.27
CA PRO A 361 13.04 7.34 11.74
C PRO A 361 11.93 8.12 11.03
N PRO A 362 11.99 9.47 11.01
CA PRO A 362 10.98 10.30 10.35
C PRO A 362 10.76 10.02 8.87
N TYR A 363 11.79 9.53 8.16
CA TYR A 363 11.69 9.16 6.75
C TYR A 363 10.91 7.87 6.51
N CYS A 364 10.78 7.00 7.52
CA CYS A 364 10.17 5.69 7.36
C CYS A 364 8.65 5.75 7.59
N ARG A 365 7.90 5.09 6.71
CA ARG A 365 6.43 5.01 6.81
C ARG A 365 5.97 3.64 7.31
N ILE A 366 5.36 3.58 8.49
CA ILE A 366 4.70 2.34 8.97
C ILE A 366 3.33 2.18 8.31
N ASN A 367 3.27 1.41 7.23
CA ASN A 367 2.05 1.18 6.44
C ASN A 367 0.95 0.51 7.27
N ARG A 368 1.31 -0.59 7.95
CA ARG A 368 0.39 -1.47 8.70
C ARG A 368 1.09 -2.00 9.95
N ILE A 369 0.29 -2.28 10.97
CA ILE A 369 0.72 -2.87 12.26
C ILE A 369 0.06 -4.25 12.47
N PHE A 370 -0.74 -4.70 11.51
CA PHE A 370 -1.43 -5.98 11.53
C PHE A 370 -1.81 -6.38 10.10
N ARG A 371 -2.10 -7.65 9.90
CA ARG A 371 -2.61 -8.20 8.65
C ARG A 371 -4.13 -8.36 8.72
N ASP A 372 -4.82 -8.06 7.63
CA ASP A 372 -6.29 -8.17 7.51
C ASP A 372 -6.72 -9.65 7.38
N ILE A 373 -6.39 -10.51 8.35
CA ILE A 373 -6.85 -11.90 8.39
C ILE A 373 -8.18 -11.95 9.16
N PRO A 374 -9.25 -12.53 8.59
CA PRO A 374 -10.52 -12.66 9.31
C PRO A 374 -10.36 -13.49 10.58
N SER A 375 -10.94 -13.03 11.68
CA SER A 375 -10.82 -13.63 13.01
C SER A 375 -11.14 -15.13 13.10
N PRO A 376 -12.07 -15.74 12.31
CA PRO A 376 -12.33 -17.19 12.35
C PRO A 376 -11.11 -18.06 12.02
N HIS A 377 -10.17 -17.54 11.24
CA HIS A 377 -8.94 -18.25 10.87
C HIS A 377 -7.85 -18.15 11.94
N ILE A 378 -7.96 -17.20 12.87
CA ILE A 378 -6.97 -16.96 13.92
C ILE A 378 -7.31 -17.81 15.15
N VAL A 379 -6.48 -18.80 15.44
CA VAL A 379 -6.69 -19.70 16.60
C VAL A 379 -6.44 -18.95 17.90
N GLU A 380 -5.29 -18.30 17.99
CA GLU A 380 -4.80 -17.57 19.16
C GLU A 380 -3.86 -16.44 18.72
N GLY A 381 -3.74 -15.40 19.56
CA GLY A 381 -3.09 -14.12 19.24
C GLY A 381 -4.10 -12.98 19.04
N ASN A 382 -3.66 -11.87 18.46
CA ASN A 382 -4.52 -10.70 18.28
C ASN A 382 -5.63 -10.94 17.24
N LYS A 383 -6.84 -11.25 17.74
CA LYS A 383 -8.07 -11.43 16.94
C LYS A 383 -8.75 -10.11 16.56
N LYS A 384 -8.30 -8.98 17.14
CA LYS A 384 -8.92 -7.67 16.95
C LYS A 384 -8.27 -6.91 15.79
N THR A 385 -9.11 -6.30 14.96
CA THR A 385 -8.69 -5.50 13.78
C THR A 385 -8.20 -4.10 14.14
N ASN A 386 -8.11 -3.75 15.43
CA ASN A 386 -7.80 -2.41 15.93
C ASN A 386 -6.43 -2.29 16.64
N LEU A 387 -5.49 -3.21 16.43
CA LEU A 387 -4.17 -3.20 17.10
C LEU A 387 -3.44 -1.85 17.04
N ARG A 388 -3.55 -1.14 15.91
CA ARG A 388 -2.97 0.20 15.77
C ARG A 388 -3.53 1.19 16.80
N GLN A 389 -4.82 1.13 17.09
CA GLN A 389 -5.49 1.97 18.07
C GLN A 389 -5.02 1.62 19.49
N LEU A 390 -4.95 0.33 19.82
CA LEU A 390 -4.46 -0.15 21.11
C LEU A 390 -3.03 0.34 21.38
N VAL A 391 -2.13 0.16 20.40
CA VAL A 391 -0.74 0.66 20.50
C VAL A 391 -0.71 2.18 20.66
N GLN A 392 -1.56 2.92 19.96
CA GLN A 392 -1.61 4.39 20.09
C GLN A 392 -2.09 4.84 21.47
N GLN A 393 -3.10 4.17 22.03
CA GLN A 393 -3.61 4.45 23.37
C GLN A 393 -2.55 4.13 24.44
N HIS A 394 -1.89 2.97 24.32
CA HIS A 394 -0.80 2.59 25.21
C HIS A 394 0.35 3.60 25.20
N MET A 395 0.82 4.01 24.02
CA MET A 395 1.86 5.04 23.90
C MET A 395 1.43 6.39 24.50
N ALA A 396 0.17 6.80 24.29
CA ALA A 396 -0.36 8.04 24.84
C ALA A 396 -0.40 8.03 26.38
N GLY A 397 -0.78 6.91 26.98
CA GLY A 397 -0.76 6.73 28.45
C GLY A 397 0.64 6.84 29.06
N GLN A 398 1.70 6.60 28.28
CA GLN A 398 3.10 6.72 28.69
C GLN A 398 3.76 8.05 28.28
N GLY A 399 3.00 8.98 27.68
CA GLY A 399 3.56 10.23 27.15
C GLY A 399 4.47 10.05 25.92
N SER A 400 4.52 8.86 25.33
CA SER A 400 5.37 8.53 24.18
C SER A 400 4.69 8.87 22.85
N ARG A 401 5.48 9.31 21.85
CA ARG A 401 4.98 9.69 20.52
C ARG A 401 5.78 9.02 19.41
N CYS A 402 5.08 8.62 18.35
CA CYS A 402 5.68 8.01 17.16
C CYS A 402 6.01 9.09 16.12
N ARG A 403 7.25 9.12 15.64
CA ARG A 403 7.73 10.11 14.65
C ARG A 403 7.73 9.60 13.20
N CYS A 404 7.25 8.38 12.95
CA CYS A 404 7.18 7.83 11.59
C CYS A 404 6.31 8.69 10.67
N LEU A 405 6.59 8.64 9.36
CA LEU A 405 5.93 9.47 8.35
C LEU A 405 4.39 9.38 8.41
N ARG A 406 3.83 8.17 8.59
CA ARG A 406 2.37 7.95 8.66
C ARG A 406 1.70 8.69 9.84
N CYS A 407 2.41 8.82 10.96
CA CYS A 407 1.91 9.50 12.14
C CYS A 407 1.91 11.03 11.98
N ARG A 408 2.70 11.54 11.03
CA ARG A 408 2.90 12.97 10.78
C ARG A 408 2.22 13.49 9.51
N GLU A 409 1.61 12.65 8.67
CA GLU A 409 0.91 13.14 7.47
C GLU A 409 -0.21 14.13 7.88
N VAL A 410 -0.28 15.31 7.25
CA VAL A 410 -1.31 16.34 7.53
C VAL A 410 -2.74 15.88 7.19
N ARG A 411 -2.89 14.76 6.48
CA ARG A 411 -4.16 14.11 6.12
C ARG A 411 -5.15 15.08 5.45
N ARG A 412 -6.15 15.56 6.20
CA ARG A 412 -7.22 16.46 5.72
C ARG A 412 -7.13 17.86 6.32
N GLN A 413 -6.14 18.10 7.17
CA GLN A 413 -5.93 19.43 7.74
C GLN A 413 -5.55 20.35 6.59
N GLN A 414 -6.26 21.47 6.46
CA GLN A 414 -5.80 22.55 5.60
C GLN A 414 -4.54 23.14 6.22
N VAL A 415 -3.55 23.40 5.38
CA VAL A 415 -2.24 23.88 5.78
C VAL A 415 -1.96 25.15 4.97
N ASP A 416 -1.61 26.23 5.66
CA ASP A 416 -1.14 27.45 4.99
C ASP A 416 0.28 27.21 4.42
N PRO A 417 0.47 27.28 3.09
CA PRO A 417 1.78 27.12 2.47
C PRO A 417 2.85 28.08 2.98
N ARG A 418 2.46 29.25 3.50
CA ARG A 418 3.39 30.25 4.04
C ARG A 418 4.03 29.83 5.36
N GLN A 419 3.36 28.97 6.11
CA GLN A 419 3.84 28.45 7.39
C GLN A 419 4.72 27.20 7.23
N LEU A 420 4.75 26.61 6.03
CA LEU A 420 5.53 25.42 5.74
C LEU A 420 7.03 25.71 5.73
N ARG A 421 7.76 24.94 6.54
CA ARG A 421 9.23 24.96 6.56
C ARG A 421 9.77 23.76 5.81
N LEU A 422 10.84 23.96 5.04
CA LEU A 422 11.55 22.86 4.41
C LEU A 422 12.52 22.26 5.43
N HIS A 423 12.37 20.98 5.71
CA HIS A 423 13.28 20.19 6.52
C HIS A 423 14.05 19.22 5.61
N ILE A 424 15.35 19.05 5.85
CA ILE A 424 16.22 18.15 5.10
C ILE A 424 16.87 17.22 6.11
N LEU A 425 16.55 15.92 6.02
CA LEU A 425 17.13 14.88 6.86
C LEU A 425 18.09 14.02 6.03
N PRO A 426 19.41 14.22 6.13
CA PRO A 426 20.38 13.30 5.56
C PRO A 426 20.48 12.03 6.41
N TYR A 427 20.70 10.89 5.77
CA TYR A 427 21.08 9.65 6.44
C TYR A 427 21.85 8.75 5.48
N ASP A 428 22.83 8.04 6.02
CA ASP A 428 23.65 7.14 5.20
C ASP A 428 22.96 5.78 4.98
N THR A 429 23.26 5.16 3.87
CA THR A 429 23.19 3.72 3.70
C THR A 429 24.57 3.25 3.25
N ASP A 430 24.74 1.95 3.10
CA ASP A 430 25.99 1.40 2.59
C ASP A 430 26.18 1.59 1.08
N VAL A 431 25.11 1.89 0.32
CA VAL A 431 25.17 2.13 -1.14
C VAL A 431 24.93 3.59 -1.54
N THR A 432 24.15 4.34 -0.77
CA THR A 432 23.76 5.71 -1.08
C THR A 432 23.83 6.61 0.15
N ARG A 433 24.12 7.89 -0.06
CA ARG A 433 23.76 8.94 0.91
C ARG A 433 22.35 9.43 0.57
N GLU A 434 21.43 9.28 1.51
CA GLU A 434 20.02 9.60 1.28
C GLU A 434 19.66 10.92 1.94
N PHE A 435 18.72 11.64 1.32
CA PHE A 435 18.15 12.87 1.82
C PHE A 435 16.62 12.75 1.78
N PHE A 436 16.00 12.85 2.95
CA PHE A 436 14.56 12.98 3.07
C PHE A 436 14.19 14.46 3.24
N LEU A 437 13.69 15.06 2.15
CA LEU A 437 13.26 16.44 2.11
C LEU A 437 11.76 16.48 2.41
N SER A 438 11.32 17.32 3.35
CA SER A 438 9.90 17.44 3.69
C SER A 438 9.49 18.88 3.95
N PHE A 439 8.30 19.25 3.46
CA PHE A 439 7.62 20.46 3.92
C PHE A 439 6.79 20.12 5.16
N VAL A 440 7.10 20.79 6.28
CA VAL A 440 6.50 20.52 7.59
C VAL A 440 5.77 21.74 8.15
N THR A 441 4.65 21.51 8.85
CA THR A 441 3.92 22.52 9.63
C THR A 441 4.63 22.80 10.96
N PRO A 442 4.29 23.89 11.68
CA PRO A 442 4.80 24.14 13.03
C PRO A 442 4.56 22.99 14.02
N GLU A 443 3.49 22.21 13.82
CA GLU A 443 3.11 21.05 14.62
C GLU A 443 3.74 19.74 14.15
N ASP A 444 4.81 19.81 13.34
CA ASP A 444 5.56 18.66 12.79
C ASP A 444 4.79 17.82 11.74
N GLY A 445 3.69 18.37 11.20
CA GLY A 445 2.88 17.73 10.16
C GLY A 445 3.53 17.80 8.78
N VAL A 446 3.64 16.68 8.05
CA VAL A 446 4.25 16.61 6.71
C VAL A 446 3.20 16.86 5.62
N ALA A 447 3.36 17.96 4.87
CA ALA A 447 2.49 18.35 3.75
C ALA A 447 2.97 17.81 2.38
N GLY A 448 4.27 17.56 2.25
CA GLY A 448 4.85 16.90 1.09
C GLY A 448 6.31 16.51 1.35
N PHE A 449 6.81 15.53 0.63
CA PHE A 449 8.18 15.05 0.81
C PHE A 449 8.79 14.52 -0.50
N LEU A 450 10.12 14.42 -0.51
CA LEU A 450 10.93 13.85 -1.57
C LEU A 450 12.04 12.98 -0.97
N ARG A 451 12.30 11.82 -1.60
CA ARG A 451 13.45 10.95 -1.30
C ARG A 451 14.50 11.12 -2.39
N LEU A 452 15.65 11.67 -2.05
CA LEU A 452 16.81 11.79 -2.93
C LEU A 452 17.90 10.83 -2.45
N ALA A 453 18.47 10.06 -3.37
CA ALA A 453 19.61 9.19 -3.12
C ALA A 453 20.79 9.61 -4.00
N LEU A 454 21.95 9.75 -3.37
CA LEU A 454 23.22 9.97 -4.03
C LEU A 454 24.04 8.68 -3.95
N PRO A 455 24.22 7.94 -5.07
CA PRO A 455 25.07 6.75 -5.10
C PRO A 455 26.49 7.06 -4.62
N ARG A 456 27.06 6.19 -3.78
CA ARG A 456 28.47 6.32 -3.35
C ARG A 456 29.47 6.02 -4.45
N SER A 457 29.07 5.20 -5.42
CA SER A 457 29.85 4.80 -6.59
C SER A 457 28.91 4.31 -7.69
N SER A 458 29.32 4.40 -8.96
CA SER A 458 28.59 3.80 -10.07
C SER A 458 28.53 2.27 -9.98
N ALA A 459 29.49 1.63 -9.30
CA ALA A 459 29.57 0.18 -9.15
C ALA A 459 28.42 -0.44 -8.32
N VAL A 460 27.77 0.35 -7.46
CA VAL A 460 26.63 -0.11 -6.64
C VAL A 460 25.28 0.06 -7.34
N VAL A 461 25.27 0.64 -8.54
CA VAL A 461 24.06 0.87 -9.34
C VAL A 461 23.91 -0.25 -10.37
N PRO A 462 22.89 -1.12 -10.27
CA PRO A 462 22.77 -2.29 -11.15
C PRO A 462 22.23 -1.95 -12.55
N ILE A 463 21.94 -0.68 -12.84
CA ILE A 463 21.39 -0.23 -14.13
C ILE A 463 22.27 0.89 -14.70
N ALA A 464 22.95 0.58 -15.81
CA ALA A 464 23.92 1.47 -16.45
C ALA A 464 23.36 2.86 -16.81
N GLU A 465 22.09 2.94 -17.25
CA GLU A 465 21.42 4.20 -17.63
C GLU A 465 21.55 5.29 -16.56
N VAL A 466 21.55 4.90 -15.28
CA VAL A 466 21.50 5.82 -14.12
C VAL A 466 22.71 5.68 -13.18
N ALA A 467 23.79 5.04 -13.62
CA ALA A 467 24.97 4.76 -12.80
C ALA A 467 25.62 6.02 -12.21
N ASP A 468 25.68 7.10 -13.01
CA ASP A 468 26.31 8.38 -12.62
C ASP A 468 25.28 9.48 -12.29
N ALA A 469 24.05 9.10 -11.93
CA ALA A 469 22.98 10.06 -11.65
C ALA A 469 22.61 10.09 -10.17
N ALA A 470 22.35 11.29 -9.65
CA ALA A 470 21.57 11.43 -8.44
C ALA A 470 20.13 10.94 -8.71
N MET A 471 19.52 10.25 -7.76
CA MET A 471 18.25 9.55 -7.97
C MET A 471 17.14 10.10 -7.08
N ILE A 472 16.08 10.65 -7.69
CA ILE A 472 14.82 10.90 -7.00
C ILE A 472 14.01 9.61 -6.97
N ARG A 473 13.86 9.05 -5.77
CA ARG A 473 13.18 7.77 -5.50
C ARG A 473 11.69 7.93 -5.27
N GLU A 474 11.28 9.08 -4.75
CA GLU A 474 9.88 9.39 -4.48
C GLU A 474 9.63 10.90 -4.42
N VAL A 475 8.49 11.35 -4.95
CA VAL A 475 7.91 12.66 -4.66
C VAL A 475 6.45 12.47 -4.29
N HIS A 476 6.04 13.02 -3.16
CA HIS A 476 4.66 12.93 -2.69
C HIS A 476 4.19 14.26 -2.11
N VAL A 477 2.99 14.69 -2.48
CA VAL A 477 2.33 15.89 -1.94
C VAL A 477 0.91 15.53 -1.55
N TYR A 478 0.51 15.84 -0.30
CA TYR A 478 -0.81 15.48 0.21
C TYR A 478 -1.87 16.47 -0.31
N GLY A 479 -2.73 16.00 -1.22
CA GLY A 479 -3.66 16.84 -2.01
C GLY A 479 -4.75 17.63 -1.24
N PRO A 480 -5.41 17.09 -0.20
CA PRO A 480 -6.48 17.82 0.50
C PRO A 480 -5.99 18.94 1.43
N ALA A 481 -4.69 18.99 1.73
CA ALA A 481 -4.13 19.95 2.66
C ALA A 481 -4.02 21.38 2.10
N LEU A 482 -4.40 21.57 0.83
CA LEU A 482 -4.14 22.82 0.11
C LEU A 482 -5.40 23.39 -0.58
N GLY A 483 -6.61 22.93 -0.22
CA GLY A 483 -7.87 23.56 -0.65
C GLY A 483 -8.08 23.56 -2.16
N VAL A 484 -8.38 22.42 -2.78
CA VAL A 484 -8.91 22.42 -4.14
C VAL A 484 -10.41 22.67 -4.07
N GLY A 485 -10.79 23.94 -4.09
CA GLY A 485 -12.18 24.39 -4.07
C GLY A 485 -12.37 25.58 -4.99
N LYS A 486 -12.99 25.31 -6.14
CA LYS A 486 -13.63 26.24 -7.09
C LYS A 486 -12.69 27.22 -7.82
N GLN A 487 -12.93 27.33 -9.12
CA GLN A 487 -12.31 28.32 -10.01
C GLN A 487 -12.32 29.70 -9.36
N GLY A 488 -11.14 30.21 -9.04
CA GLY A 488 -10.99 31.52 -8.43
C GLY A 488 -9.52 31.76 -8.11
N GLN A 489 -8.84 32.48 -9.01
CA GLN A 489 -7.62 33.32 -8.91
C GLN A 489 -6.48 33.04 -7.89
N GLY A 490 -6.51 31.95 -7.12
CA GLY A 490 -5.51 31.50 -6.17
C GLY A 490 -4.70 30.28 -6.64
N GLU A 491 -4.92 29.78 -7.86
CA GLU A 491 -4.22 28.60 -8.43
C GLU A 491 -2.68 28.71 -8.43
N ALA A 492 -2.13 29.92 -8.34
CA ALA A 492 -0.70 30.19 -8.49
C ALA A 492 0.16 29.68 -7.30
N GLN A 493 -0.37 29.66 -6.06
CA GLN A 493 0.43 29.21 -4.90
C GLN A 493 0.42 27.68 -4.72
N HIS A 494 -0.61 26.98 -5.20
CA HIS A 494 -0.84 25.55 -4.96
C HIS A 494 -0.03 24.60 -5.86
N ARG A 495 0.59 25.09 -6.95
CA ARG A 495 1.33 24.28 -7.94
C ARG A 495 2.83 24.08 -7.63
N GLY A 496 3.32 24.57 -6.49
CA GLY A 496 4.75 24.74 -6.24
C GLY A 496 5.48 23.67 -5.42
N LEU A 497 4.86 23.01 -4.43
CA LEU A 497 5.63 22.22 -3.44
C LEU A 497 6.45 21.09 -4.07
N GLY A 498 5.85 20.29 -4.95
CA GLY A 498 6.57 19.23 -5.66
C GLY A 498 7.72 19.78 -6.51
N ARG A 499 7.50 20.90 -7.22
CA ARG A 499 8.55 21.57 -8.01
C ARG A 499 9.66 22.10 -7.11
N ARG A 500 9.35 22.71 -5.97
CA ARG A 500 10.32 23.21 -4.99
C ARG A 500 11.16 22.06 -4.40
N LEU A 501 10.55 20.92 -4.10
CA LEU A 501 11.27 19.72 -3.66
C LEU A 501 12.25 19.24 -4.74
N VAL A 502 11.80 19.14 -5.99
CA VAL A 502 12.67 18.73 -7.12
C VAL A 502 13.80 19.74 -7.34
N CYS A 503 13.53 21.04 -7.28
CA CYS A 503 14.55 22.08 -7.39
C CYS A 503 15.58 22.01 -6.26
N MET A 504 15.15 21.72 -5.02
CA MET A 504 16.08 21.51 -3.92
C MET A 504 16.91 20.24 -4.12
N ALA A 505 16.30 19.15 -4.59
CA ALA A 505 17.01 17.92 -4.90
C ALA A 505 18.08 18.12 -5.99
N GLU A 506 17.75 18.91 -7.03
CA GLU A 506 18.70 19.30 -8.08
C GLU A 506 19.85 20.15 -7.52
N ARG A 507 19.58 21.06 -6.56
CA ARG A 507 20.63 21.83 -5.88
C ARG A 507 21.55 20.92 -5.06
N ILE A 508 21.01 20.06 -4.21
CA ILE A 508 21.80 19.12 -3.40
C ILE A 508 22.66 18.23 -4.30
N ALA A 509 22.09 17.69 -5.37
CA ALA A 509 22.81 16.86 -6.33
C ALA A 509 23.96 17.65 -7.00
N ARG A 510 23.73 18.91 -7.39
CA ARG A 510 24.78 19.77 -7.95
C ARG A 510 25.90 20.03 -6.96
N ASP A 511 25.54 20.41 -5.73
CA ASP A 511 26.50 20.77 -4.67
C ASP A 511 27.37 19.55 -4.28
N GLU A 512 26.86 18.32 -4.47
CA GLU A 512 27.58 17.06 -4.27
C GLU A 512 28.24 16.52 -5.55
N GLY A 513 28.33 17.33 -6.62
CA GLY A 513 29.11 17.04 -7.82
C GLY A 513 28.43 16.18 -8.89
N PHE A 514 27.12 15.91 -8.78
CA PHE A 514 26.41 15.16 -9.82
C PHE A 514 26.08 16.05 -11.02
N SER A 515 26.33 15.53 -12.22
CA SER A 515 26.01 16.19 -13.50
C SER A 515 24.62 15.84 -14.04
N ARG A 516 23.94 14.85 -13.44
CA ARG A 516 22.65 14.33 -13.92
C ARG A 516 21.74 13.94 -12.77
N LEU A 517 20.45 14.19 -12.97
CA LEU A 517 19.37 13.81 -12.06
C LEU A 517 18.47 12.80 -12.78
N ALA A 518 18.20 11.68 -12.13
CA ALA A 518 17.29 10.64 -12.60
C ALA A 518 16.08 10.51 -11.67
N VAL A 519 14.97 10.01 -12.20
CA VAL A 519 13.74 9.74 -11.44
C VAL A 519 13.16 8.39 -11.83
N ILE A 520 12.86 7.57 -10.84
CA ILE A 520 12.08 6.33 -11.00
C ILE A 520 10.58 6.62 -11.17
N SER A 521 10.24 7.36 -12.24
CA SER A 521 8.86 7.77 -12.46
C SER A 521 7.96 6.57 -12.74
N ALA A 522 6.80 6.54 -12.09
CA ALA A 522 5.68 5.73 -12.54
C ALA A 522 5.19 6.22 -13.91
N ILE A 523 4.56 5.33 -14.66
CA ILE A 523 4.12 5.55 -16.05
C ILE A 523 3.23 6.80 -16.14
N GLY A 524 2.15 6.83 -15.38
CA GLY A 524 1.18 7.93 -15.34
C GLY A 524 1.69 9.24 -14.71
N ALA A 525 2.94 9.27 -14.23
CA ALA A 525 3.59 10.47 -13.69
C ALA A 525 4.65 11.07 -14.63
N ARG A 526 5.02 10.40 -15.74
CA ARG A 526 6.08 10.86 -16.65
C ARG A 526 5.82 12.27 -17.21
N ALA A 527 4.57 12.56 -17.58
CA ALA A 527 4.17 13.89 -18.08
C ALA A 527 4.42 15.03 -17.06
N TYR A 528 4.38 14.75 -15.75
CA TYR A 528 4.74 15.73 -14.73
C TYR A 528 6.23 16.09 -14.80
N TYR A 529 7.09 15.09 -14.93
CA TYR A 529 8.54 15.30 -15.02
C TYR A 529 8.96 15.92 -16.36
N ARG A 530 8.27 15.62 -17.47
CA ARG A 530 8.49 16.30 -18.75
C ARG A 530 8.34 17.82 -18.64
N ARG A 531 7.31 18.29 -17.92
CA ARG A 531 7.12 19.74 -17.64
C ARG A 531 8.23 20.35 -16.76
N LEU A 532 9.01 19.53 -16.06
CA LEU A 532 10.16 19.97 -15.27
C LEU A 532 11.49 19.85 -16.05
N GLY A 533 11.44 19.51 -17.34
CA GLY A 533 12.59 19.40 -18.22
C GLY A 533 13.28 18.02 -18.20
N PHE A 534 12.62 16.99 -17.69
CA PHE A 534 13.13 15.61 -17.80
C PHE A 534 12.71 14.97 -19.13
N THR A 535 13.59 14.16 -19.69
CA THR A 535 13.32 13.31 -20.86
C THR A 535 13.30 11.84 -20.42
N LEU A 536 12.53 11.01 -21.13
CA LEU A 536 12.50 9.57 -20.87
C LEU A 536 13.70 8.95 -21.60
N GLY A 537 14.61 8.31 -20.85
CA GLY A 537 15.60 7.38 -21.39
C GLY A 537 15.00 5.99 -21.58
N ASP A 538 15.81 4.94 -21.46
CA ASP A 538 15.31 3.56 -21.63
C ASP A 538 14.30 3.19 -20.54
N LEU A 539 14.61 3.51 -19.28
CA LEU A 539 13.82 3.10 -18.12
C LEU A 539 13.50 4.25 -17.16
N TYR A 540 14.27 5.34 -17.18
CA TYR A 540 14.16 6.44 -16.21
C TYR A 540 13.87 7.79 -16.87
N MET A 541 13.28 8.71 -16.10
CA MET A 541 13.22 10.11 -16.50
C MET A 541 14.54 10.75 -16.08
N THR A 542 15.29 11.36 -16.99
CA THR A 542 16.58 11.98 -16.68
C THR A 542 16.61 13.45 -17.09
N LYS A 543 17.45 14.23 -16.42
CA LYS A 543 17.68 15.65 -16.70
C LYS A 543 19.15 15.99 -16.40
N PRO A 544 19.86 16.69 -17.31
CA PRO A 544 21.18 17.22 -16.99
C PRO A 544 21.08 18.31 -15.92
N ILE A 545 21.99 18.29 -14.97
CA ILE A 545 22.13 19.34 -13.96
C ILE A 545 23.05 20.39 -14.57
N ARG A 546 22.53 21.59 -14.84
CA ARG A 546 23.37 22.69 -15.33
C ARG A 546 24.37 23.06 -14.24
N THR A 547 25.65 22.86 -14.50
CA THR A 547 26.74 23.47 -13.75
C THR A 547 26.69 24.97 -14.01
N ILE A 548 26.68 25.78 -12.95
CA ILE A 548 26.95 27.21 -13.13
C ILE A 548 28.43 27.27 -13.49
N SER A 549 28.74 27.65 -14.73
CA SER A 549 30.10 28.00 -15.13
C SER A 549 30.61 29.05 -14.15
N ALA A 550 31.72 28.74 -13.48
CA ALA A 550 32.35 29.58 -12.47
C ALA A 550 32.66 30.98 -13.01
#